data_AF-A0A3D9LG40-F1
#
_entry.id   AF-A0A3D9LG40-F1
#
_cell.length_a   1.000
_cell.length_b   1.000
_cell.length_c   1.000
_cell.angle_alpha   90.00
_cell.angle_beta   90.00
_cell.angle_gamma   90.00
#
_symmetry.space_group_name_H-M   'P 1'
#
loop_
_entity.id
_entity.type
_entity.pdbx_description
1 polymer ?
#
loop_
_entity_poly.entity_id
_entity_poly.type
_entity_poly.pdbx_seq_one_letter_code
_entity_poly.pdbx_strand_id
1 'polypeptide(L)'
;MFRKLITCIVLFGSTQLYSQDLLDQSVTVNFQNQTIAESLNSISAGSDVRFSYNPDQLPQRKVTAHYENTPVQTILLDLLGTSYECKVRGSYIILTPIKKKAPKKTGQIQGEVVDANTGERIAGVSIYEVDRLSAATLTSQDGTYTLSPKTSGDPMLIAVSRENYKDTVIVVHRSKGEFVKLLLEPIKKQQRKLISDTTWIKDFWINQRLKRHQRNINLSEHRVFQMSLVPGIGTNGFLTGKFTHNMSLNIIGGFTQGIKGVELGGVFNITERMLRGAQVAGVFNATGHSSTGLQLAGMVNRTKNSFTGWQIAGVVNHTDTLNGAQISGATNFARVATGLQLSGAFNFLTGDMYGAQLASCFNYGHHIFGLQLSGVYNHADTLYGVQLSTINRTQNLHGVQVGIVNIAKKVEQGTMIGIINVAKDEVLTFELSSNDVTRYNLSFKSGAKHFYTILSTGIHDQKEIWGAGGGFGTDIPLKPFYLTVDLTAHTLFKLNEKTSHPILNPRLGFTAGLTIFDDVSIFGGPVVHYMYNADTDTFPAVHKLGENASFSHEVGDIMHKWWAGYTFGIRL
;
A
#
# COMPACT_ATOMS: atom_id res chain seq x y z
N MET A 1 24.42 11.68 -29.11
CA MET A 1 23.39 12.10 -30.08
C MET A 1 22.50 10.90 -30.42
N PHE A 2 21.83 10.33 -29.41
CA PHE A 2 21.00 9.12 -29.55
C PHE A 2 19.54 9.54 -29.71
N ARG A 3 19.06 9.50 -30.96
CA ARG A 3 17.65 9.60 -31.34
C ARG A 3 17.33 8.35 -32.17
N LYS A 4 16.19 7.73 -31.87
CA LYS A 4 15.55 6.57 -32.53
C LYS A 4 16.02 5.21 -32.03
N LEU A 5 15.26 4.58 -31.14
CA LEU A 5 14.35 3.47 -31.48
C LEU A 5 13.73 2.93 -30.17
N ILE A 6 12.40 2.83 -30.16
CA ILE A 6 11.48 2.03 -29.34
C ILE A 6 10.27 2.91 -29.00
N THR A 7 9.46 3.08 -30.04
CA THR A 7 8.06 3.43 -29.94
C THR A 7 7.33 2.14 -29.57
N CYS A 8 7.12 1.87 -28.28
CA CYS A 8 6.10 0.92 -27.84
C CYS A 8 4.82 1.70 -27.59
N ILE A 9 3.86 1.40 -28.46
CA ILE A 9 2.49 1.89 -28.47
C ILE A 9 1.84 1.63 -27.11
N VAL A 10 1.69 2.69 -26.33
CA VAL A 10 0.79 2.71 -25.18
C VAL A 10 -0.58 3.14 -25.70
N LEU A 11 -1.29 2.19 -26.32
CA LEU A 11 -2.74 2.27 -26.45
C LEU A 11 -3.32 1.84 -25.09
N PHE A 12 -3.34 2.76 -24.12
CA PHE A 12 -4.29 2.64 -23.01
C PHE A 12 -5.68 2.86 -23.60
N GLY A 13 -6.29 1.78 -24.07
CA GLY A 13 -7.72 1.66 -24.16
C GLY A 13 -8.27 1.82 -22.74
N SER A 14 -8.54 3.06 -22.35
CA SER A 14 -9.48 3.34 -21.29
C SER A 14 -10.85 2.92 -21.83
N THR A 15 -11.20 1.65 -21.66
CA THR A 15 -12.61 1.29 -21.63
C THR A 15 -13.16 1.97 -20.39
N GLN A 16 -13.55 3.24 -20.55
CA GLN A 16 -14.58 3.79 -19.69
C GLN A 16 -15.75 2.83 -19.86
N LEU A 17 -15.95 1.98 -18.85
CA LEU A 17 -17.24 1.40 -18.57
C LEU A 17 -18.14 2.60 -18.27
N TYR A 18 -18.60 3.27 -19.33
CA TYR A 18 -19.79 4.08 -19.25
C TYR A 18 -20.86 3.13 -18.77
N SER A 19 -21.30 3.32 -17.53
CA SER A 19 -22.63 2.85 -17.15
C SER A 19 -23.54 3.49 -18.18
N GLN A 20 -24.03 2.72 -19.15
CA GLN A 20 -25.05 3.22 -20.07
C GLN A 20 -26.20 3.71 -19.20
N ASP A 21 -26.60 4.95 -19.41
CA ASP A 21 -27.81 5.46 -18.79
C ASP A 21 -28.96 4.55 -19.27
N LEU A 22 -29.83 4.09 -18.36
CA LEU A 22 -30.91 3.16 -18.72
C LEU A 22 -31.84 3.76 -19.79
N LEU A 23 -31.87 5.09 -19.89
CA LEU A 23 -32.58 5.83 -20.92
C LEU A 23 -31.90 5.75 -22.30
N ASP A 24 -30.58 5.62 -22.36
CA ASP A 24 -29.80 5.55 -23.61
C ASP A 24 -29.69 4.12 -24.16
N GLN A 25 -30.11 3.12 -23.38
CA GLN A 25 -30.09 1.72 -23.81
C GLN A 25 -31.00 1.53 -25.03
N SER A 26 -30.44 1.06 -26.14
CA SER A 26 -31.20 0.72 -27.34
C SER A 26 -31.89 -0.64 -27.19
N VAL A 27 -33.17 -0.71 -27.59
CA VAL A 27 -33.97 -1.94 -27.58
C VAL A 27 -34.72 -2.10 -28.90
N THR A 28 -35.01 -3.36 -29.26
CA THR A 28 -35.86 -3.73 -30.39
C THR A 28 -37.14 -4.34 -29.86
N VAL A 29 -38.28 -3.69 -30.11
CA VAL A 29 -39.60 -4.10 -29.61
C VAL A 29 -40.68 -3.87 -30.67
N ASN A 30 -41.72 -4.69 -30.62
CA ASN A 30 -42.87 -4.58 -31.50
C ASN A 30 -44.15 -4.62 -30.67
N PHE A 31 -44.93 -3.53 -30.73
CA PHE A 31 -46.19 -3.39 -30.04
C PHE A 31 -47.32 -3.61 -31.04
N GLN A 32 -48.23 -4.53 -30.75
CA GLN A 32 -49.40 -4.81 -31.57
C GLN A 32 -50.67 -4.64 -30.73
N ASN A 33 -51.33 -3.49 -30.85
CA ASN A 33 -52.57 -3.17 -30.15
C ASN A 33 -52.48 -3.36 -28.61
N GLN A 34 -51.34 -2.97 -28.03
CA GLN A 34 -51.03 -3.14 -26.61
C GLN A 34 -51.33 -1.85 -25.85
N THR A 35 -51.72 -1.95 -24.58
CA THR A 35 -51.76 -0.81 -23.67
C THR A 35 -50.34 -0.31 -23.39
N ILE A 36 -50.20 0.96 -22.96
CA ILE A 36 -48.89 1.51 -22.60
C ILE A 36 -48.20 0.67 -21.51
N ALA A 37 -48.95 0.16 -20.53
CA ALA A 37 -48.40 -0.71 -19.48
C ALA A 37 -47.81 -2.01 -20.06
N GLU A 38 -48.50 -2.66 -21.00
CA GLU A 38 -48.03 -3.87 -21.69
C GLU A 38 -46.81 -3.57 -22.58
N SER A 39 -46.78 -2.41 -23.24
CA SER A 39 -45.62 -1.96 -24.02
C SER A 39 -44.39 -1.75 -23.13
N LEU A 40 -44.55 -1.11 -21.96
CA LEU A 40 -43.47 -0.96 -20.97
C LEU A 40 -42.97 -2.32 -20.46
N ASN A 41 -43.88 -3.27 -20.20
CA ASN A 41 -43.51 -4.63 -19.81
C ASN A 41 -42.74 -5.36 -20.91
N SER A 42 -43.11 -5.16 -22.18
CA SER A 42 -42.41 -5.74 -23.33
C SER A 42 -40.99 -5.19 -23.47
N ILE A 43 -40.80 -3.88 -23.21
CA ILE A 43 -39.45 -3.28 -23.14
C ILE A 43 -38.65 -3.91 -22.00
N SER A 44 -39.24 -4.07 -20.82
CA SER A 44 -38.57 -4.70 -19.67
C SER A 44 -38.27 -6.19 -19.85
N ALA A 45 -39.04 -6.91 -20.68
CA ALA A 45 -38.80 -8.32 -20.97
C ALA A 45 -37.57 -8.54 -21.88
N GLY A 46 -37.27 -7.56 -22.75
CA GLY A 46 -36.16 -7.60 -23.70
C GLY A 46 -34.91 -6.82 -23.28
N SER A 47 -34.89 -6.23 -22.07
CA SER A 47 -33.79 -5.38 -21.60
C SER A 47 -33.59 -5.48 -20.07
N ASP A 48 -32.51 -4.87 -19.56
CA ASP A 48 -32.28 -4.76 -18.12
C ASP A 48 -33.07 -3.61 -17.47
N VAL A 49 -33.87 -2.87 -18.26
CA VAL A 49 -34.66 -1.73 -17.81
C VAL A 49 -35.91 -2.20 -17.08
N ARG A 50 -36.15 -1.66 -15.88
CA ARG A 50 -37.41 -1.86 -15.15
C ARG A 50 -38.15 -0.54 -15.04
N PHE A 51 -39.44 -0.54 -15.32
CA PHE A 51 -40.26 0.67 -15.14
C PHE A 51 -40.95 0.68 -13.77
N SER A 52 -41.09 1.88 -13.22
CA SER A 52 -41.84 2.13 -11.99
C SER A 52 -42.81 3.28 -12.22
N TYR A 53 -44.10 3.02 -12.17
CA TYR A 53 -45.15 3.99 -12.49
C TYR A 53 -46.45 3.64 -11.78
N ASN A 54 -47.36 4.62 -11.64
CA ASN A 54 -48.74 4.32 -11.28
C ASN A 54 -49.54 3.97 -12.55
N PRO A 55 -50.08 2.74 -12.68
CA PRO A 55 -50.85 2.32 -13.86
C PRO A 55 -52.08 3.19 -14.14
N ASP A 56 -52.76 3.66 -13.08
CA ASP A 56 -53.93 4.53 -13.18
C ASP A 56 -53.59 5.91 -13.74
N GLN A 57 -52.31 6.29 -13.63
CA GLN A 57 -51.82 7.56 -14.13
C GLN A 57 -51.31 7.46 -15.56
N LEU A 58 -51.18 6.27 -16.16
CA LEU A 58 -50.76 6.13 -17.55
C LEU A 58 -51.89 6.48 -18.53
N PRO A 59 -51.57 6.93 -19.75
CA PRO A 59 -52.58 7.14 -20.78
C PRO A 59 -53.28 5.83 -21.15
N GLN A 60 -54.61 5.79 -21.08
CA GLN A 60 -55.43 4.60 -21.34
C GLN A 60 -55.65 4.33 -22.85
N ARG A 61 -54.62 4.55 -23.67
CA ARG A 61 -54.65 4.31 -25.12
C ARG A 61 -53.87 3.05 -25.47
N LYS A 62 -54.25 2.43 -26.59
CA LYS A 62 -53.49 1.33 -27.19
C LYS A 62 -52.49 1.86 -28.21
N VAL A 63 -51.38 1.16 -28.35
CA VAL A 63 -50.27 1.52 -29.22
C VAL A 63 -49.95 0.33 -30.14
N THR A 64 -49.78 0.64 -31.42
CA THR A 64 -49.19 -0.25 -32.41
C THR A 64 -47.99 0.48 -33.01
N ALA A 65 -46.79 -0.01 -32.75
CA ALA A 65 -45.54 0.62 -33.17
C ALA A 65 -44.41 -0.40 -33.19
N HIS A 66 -43.45 -0.22 -34.08
CA HIS A 66 -42.25 -1.04 -34.15
C HIS A 66 -41.01 -0.16 -33.98
N TYR A 67 -40.13 -0.59 -33.08
CA TYR A 67 -38.87 0.08 -32.77
C TYR A 67 -37.74 -0.92 -32.95
N GLU A 68 -36.70 -0.52 -33.69
CA GLU A 68 -35.51 -1.33 -33.92
C GLU A 68 -34.28 -0.57 -33.44
N ASN A 69 -33.48 -1.19 -32.56
CA ASN A 69 -32.27 -0.61 -31.96
C ASN A 69 -32.44 0.84 -31.48
N THR A 70 -33.61 1.17 -30.94
CA THR A 70 -34.01 2.54 -30.60
C THR A 70 -33.78 2.79 -29.10
N PRO A 71 -33.19 3.93 -28.70
CA PRO A 71 -33.02 4.27 -27.28
C PRO A 71 -34.35 4.28 -26.53
N VAL A 72 -34.34 3.74 -25.31
CA VAL A 72 -35.51 3.70 -24.43
C VAL A 72 -36.10 5.09 -24.21
N GLN A 73 -35.27 6.13 -24.09
CA GLN A 73 -35.72 7.52 -23.96
C GLN A 73 -36.64 7.95 -25.10
N THR A 74 -36.28 7.62 -26.34
CA THR A 74 -37.06 7.97 -27.53
C THR A 74 -38.39 7.23 -27.54
N ILE A 75 -38.37 5.93 -27.23
CA ILE A 75 -39.58 5.11 -27.14
C ILE A 75 -40.53 5.68 -26.05
N LEU A 76 -40.00 6.05 -24.88
CA LEU A 76 -40.79 6.65 -23.81
C LEU A 76 -41.41 7.98 -24.22
N LEU A 77 -40.65 8.83 -24.94
CA LEU A 77 -41.15 10.12 -25.43
C LEU A 77 -42.29 9.93 -26.44
N ASP A 78 -42.21 8.92 -27.33
CA ASP A 78 -43.28 8.61 -28.28
C ASP A 78 -44.53 8.02 -27.60
N LEU A 79 -44.34 7.17 -26.58
CA LEU A 79 -45.42 6.53 -25.85
C LEU A 79 -46.16 7.51 -24.91
N LEU A 80 -45.43 8.37 -24.21
CA LEU A 80 -45.95 9.20 -23.11
C LEU A 80 -46.01 10.69 -23.42
N GLY A 81 -45.29 11.17 -24.43
CA GLY A 81 -45.12 12.59 -24.73
C GLY A 81 -44.33 13.34 -23.65
N THR A 82 -44.38 14.67 -23.70
CA THR A 82 -43.71 15.57 -22.74
C THR A 82 -44.48 15.76 -21.42
N SER A 83 -45.56 15.00 -21.21
CA SER A 83 -46.41 15.11 -20.02
C SER A 83 -45.88 14.30 -18.82
N TYR A 84 -44.79 13.56 -18.99
CA TYR A 84 -44.17 12.71 -17.98
C TYR A 84 -42.71 13.07 -17.79
N GLU A 85 -42.28 13.06 -16.54
CA GLU A 85 -40.87 13.12 -16.15
C GLU A 85 -40.35 11.69 -15.97
N CYS A 86 -39.24 11.37 -16.63
CA CYS A 86 -38.55 10.08 -16.49
C CYS A 86 -37.34 10.28 -15.59
N LYS A 87 -37.30 9.60 -14.44
CA LYS A 87 -36.15 9.63 -13.53
C LYS A 87 -35.54 8.24 -13.39
N VAL A 88 -34.25 8.12 -13.68
CA VAL A 88 -33.51 6.89 -13.46
C VAL A 88 -33.06 6.80 -11.99
N ARG A 89 -33.32 5.67 -11.34
CA ARG A 89 -32.93 5.35 -9.96
C ARG A 89 -32.52 3.88 -9.86
N GLY A 90 -31.21 3.62 -9.74
CA GLY A 90 -30.69 2.25 -9.77
C GLY A 90 -31.07 1.52 -11.06
N SER A 91 -31.76 0.39 -10.95
CA SER A 91 -32.28 -0.40 -12.10
C SER A 91 -33.66 0.06 -12.61
N TYR A 92 -34.21 1.16 -12.08
CA TYR A 92 -35.58 1.59 -12.38
C TYR A 92 -35.62 2.91 -13.14
N ILE A 93 -36.48 2.98 -14.16
CA ILE A 93 -36.96 4.22 -14.77
C ILE A 93 -38.32 4.54 -14.15
N ILE A 94 -38.37 5.62 -13.39
CA ILE A 94 -39.56 6.11 -12.73
C ILE A 94 -40.30 7.05 -13.66
N LEU A 95 -41.55 6.74 -13.97
CA LEU A 95 -42.41 7.58 -14.81
C LEU A 95 -43.40 8.30 -13.90
N THR A 96 -43.28 9.63 -13.85
CA THR A 96 -44.18 10.47 -13.04
C THR A 96 -44.85 11.49 -13.94
N PRO A 97 -46.19 11.62 -13.93
CA PRO A 97 -46.86 12.70 -14.65
C PRO A 97 -46.37 14.05 -14.11
N ILE A 98 -46.11 15.01 -15.00
CA ILE A 98 -45.82 16.40 -14.63
C ILE A 98 -47.14 17.06 -14.20
N LYS A 99 -47.61 16.75 -12.99
CA LYS A 99 -48.81 17.36 -12.38
C LYS A 99 -48.44 18.38 -11.29
N LYS A 100 -49.29 19.40 -11.11
CA LYS A 100 -49.22 20.35 -9.98
C LYS A 100 -49.31 19.60 -8.64
N LYS A 101 -48.50 20.03 -7.66
CA LYS A 101 -48.29 19.46 -6.31
C LYS A 101 -49.47 18.63 -5.79
N ALA A 102 -49.26 17.32 -5.67
CA ALA A 102 -50.12 16.41 -4.92
C ALA A 102 -50.25 16.85 -3.44
N PRO A 103 -51.38 16.54 -2.77
CA PRO A 103 -51.55 16.84 -1.35
C PRO A 103 -50.47 16.13 -0.52
N LYS A 104 -49.82 16.90 0.37
CA LYS A 104 -48.82 16.35 1.28
C LYS A 104 -49.50 15.52 2.37
N LYS A 105 -49.42 14.20 2.30
CA LYS A 105 -49.86 13.32 3.39
C LYS A 105 -48.65 12.80 4.15
N THR A 106 -48.75 12.74 5.48
CA THR A 106 -47.75 12.10 6.37
C THR A 106 -48.36 10.85 6.99
N GLY A 107 -47.61 9.75 7.06
CA GLY A 107 -48.11 8.49 7.58
C GLY A 107 -47.09 7.35 7.46
N GLN A 108 -47.15 6.41 8.40
CA GLN A 108 -46.43 5.15 8.33
C GLN A 108 -47.19 4.17 7.43
N ILE A 109 -46.46 3.28 6.77
CA ILE A 109 -47.01 2.20 5.96
C ILE A 109 -46.61 0.91 6.62
N GLN A 110 -47.60 0.05 6.87
CA GLN A 110 -47.41 -1.24 7.51
C GLN A 110 -47.82 -2.34 6.54
N GLY A 111 -47.30 -3.56 6.73
CA GLY A 111 -47.61 -4.64 5.81
C GLY A 111 -46.86 -5.93 6.10
N GLU A 112 -47.04 -6.91 5.22
CA GLU A 112 -46.30 -8.17 5.22
C GLU A 112 -45.73 -8.46 3.83
N VAL A 113 -44.62 -9.20 3.79
CA VAL A 113 -44.05 -9.72 2.54
C VAL A 113 -44.11 -11.24 2.53
N VAL A 114 -44.63 -11.81 1.44
CA VAL A 114 -44.76 -13.25 1.25
C VAL A 114 -44.19 -13.70 -0.09
N ASP A 115 -43.80 -14.97 -0.16
CA ASP A 115 -43.33 -15.63 -1.38
C ASP A 115 -44.52 -15.86 -2.33
N ALA A 116 -44.39 -15.45 -3.60
CA ALA A 116 -45.47 -15.53 -4.57
C ALA A 116 -45.89 -16.96 -4.90
N ASN A 117 -44.97 -17.93 -4.77
CA ASN A 117 -45.24 -19.32 -5.15
C ASN A 117 -45.75 -20.15 -3.96
N THR A 118 -45.18 -19.94 -2.77
CA THR A 118 -45.50 -20.76 -1.58
C THR A 118 -46.46 -20.07 -0.62
N GLY A 119 -46.60 -18.75 -0.68
CA GLY A 119 -47.36 -17.95 0.28
C GLY A 119 -46.68 -17.78 1.64
N GLU A 120 -45.49 -18.34 1.85
CA GLU A 120 -44.75 -18.25 3.11
C GLU A 120 -44.26 -16.82 3.37
N ARG A 121 -44.25 -16.42 4.65
CA ARG A 121 -43.79 -15.09 5.05
C ARG A 121 -42.27 -14.96 4.97
N ILE A 122 -41.79 -13.82 4.48
CA ILE A 122 -40.38 -13.61 4.17
C ILE A 122 -39.71 -12.61 5.11
N ALA A 123 -38.75 -13.10 5.90
CA ALA A 123 -37.92 -12.27 6.77
C ALA A 123 -36.72 -11.62 6.06
N GLY A 124 -36.36 -10.41 6.53
CA GLY A 124 -35.16 -9.68 6.09
C GLY A 124 -35.23 -9.10 4.68
N VAL A 125 -36.42 -8.83 4.16
CA VAL A 125 -36.65 -8.14 2.89
C VAL A 125 -36.37 -6.64 3.07
N SER A 126 -35.64 -6.02 2.15
CA SER A 126 -35.45 -4.57 2.12
C SER A 126 -36.66 -3.89 1.51
N ILE A 127 -37.22 -2.92 2.23
CA ILE A 127 -38.34 -2.09 1.77
C ILE A 127 -37.89 -0.64 1.87
N TYR A 128 -37.93 0.11 0.77
CA TYR A 128 -37.43 1.47 0.74
C TYR A 128 -38.18 2.40 -0.22
N GLU A 129 -38.18 3.68 0.12
CA GLU A 129 -38.77 4.75 -0.67
C GLU A 129 -37.92 5.04 -1.91
N VAL A 130 -38.51 5.02 -3.10
CA VAL A 130 -37.76 5.15 -4.37
C VAL A 130 -37.44 6.61 -4.72
N ASP A 131 -38.31 7.56 -4.35
CA ASP A 131 -38.18 8.96 -4.79
C ASP A 131 -36.96 9.68 -4.18
N ARG A 132 -36.87 9.68 -2.84
CA ARG A 132 -35.77 10.32 -2.10
C ARG A 132 -34.69 9.36 -1.62
N LEU A 133 -34.93 8.05 -1.65
CA LEU A 133 -34.02 7.02 -1.13
C LEU A 133 -33.46 7.40 0.24
N SER A 134 -34.34 7.86 1.12
CA SER A 134 -34.00 8.40 2.45
C SER A 134 -34.67 7.62 3.58
N ALA A 135 -35.58 6.70 3.24
CA ALA A 135 -36.27 5.82 4.17
C ALA A 135 -36.15 4.37 3.70
N ALA A 136 -35.70 3.50 4.60
CA ALA A 136 -35.63 2.06 4.37
C ALA A 136 -35.89 1.30 5.68
N THR A 137 -36.45 0.11 5.56
CA THR A 137 -36.73 -0.81 6.67
C THR A 137 -36.55 -2.26 6.22
N LEU A 138 -36.44 -3.19 7.17
CA LEU A 138 -36.40 -4.62 6.91
C LEU A 138 -37.65 -5.29 7.44
N THR A 139 -38.12 -6.34 6.76
CA THR A 139 -39.14 -7.21 7.34
C THR A 139 -38.60 -7.96 8.56
N SER A 140 -39.46 -8.10 9.55
CA SER A 140 -39.28 -8.89 10.77
C SER A 140 -39.24 -10.39 10.49
N GLN A 141 -38.97 -11.22 11.50
CA GLN A 141 -38.92 -12.69 11.34
C GLN A 141 -40.26 -13.28 10.90
N ASP A 142 -41.36 -12.64 11.29
CA ASP A 142 -42.72 -12.96 10.88
C ASP A 142 -43.11 -12.33 9.53
N GLY A 143 -42.18 -11.75 8.78
CA GLY A 143 -42.42 -11.14 7.47
C GLY A 143 -43.12 -9.79 7.48
N THR A 144 -43.41 -9.20 8.65
CA THR A 144 -44.07 -7.89 8.76
C THR A 144 -43.09 -6.72 8.64
N TYR A 145 -43.56 -5.53 8.25
CA TYR A 145 -42.72 -4.32 8.18
C TYR A 145 -43.49 -3.05 8.51
N THR A 146 -42.72 -2.03 8.91
CA THR A 146 -43.19 -0.64 9.05
C THR A 146 -42.20 0.30 8.39
N LEU A 147 -42.64 1.03 7.37
CA LEU A 147 -41.87 2.06 6.67
C LEU A 147 -42.37 3.45 7.09
N SER A 148 -41.45 4.37 7.36
CA SER A 148 -41.72 5.79 7.63
C SER A 148 -41.09 6.66 6.54
N PRO A 149 -41.75 6.85 5.39
CA PRO A 149 -41.16 7.54 4.24
C PRO A 149 -41.00 9.04 4.49
N LYS A 150 -39.97 9.64 3.88
CA LYS A 150 -39.61 11.05 4.10
C LYS A 150 -40.24 11.99 3.08
N THR A 151 -40.60 11.52 1.89
CA THR A 151 -41.39 12.29 0.93
C THR A 151 -42.85 12.35 1.39
N SER A 152 -43.56 13.42 1.04
CA SER A 152 -44.99 13.64 1.39
C SER A 152 -45.97 13.39 0.23
N GLY A 153 -45.48 12.96 -0.92
CA GLY A 153 -46.29 12.71 -2.12
C GLY A 153 -47.21 11.50 -1.98
N ASP A 154 -48.34 11.55 -2.68
CA ASP A 154 -49.35 10.50 -2.77
C ASP A 154 -49.85 10.45 -4.22
N PRO A 155 -49.75 9.31 -4.94
CA PRO A 155 -49.18 8.02 -4.51
C PRO A 155 -47.66 8.07 -4.29
N MET A 156 -47.13 7.09 -3.56
CA MET A 156 -45.70 6.90 -3.35
C MET A 156 -45.21 5.58 -3.94
N LEU A 157 -43.98 5.57 -4.44
CA LEU A 157 -43.32 4.38 -4.95
C LEU A 157 -42.45 3.72 -3.87
N ILE A 158 -42.66 2.42 -3.63
CA ILE A 158 -41.89 1.61 -2.69
C ILE A 158 -41.22 0.48 -3.45
N ALA A 159 -39.90 0.35 -3.29
CA ALA A 159 -39.14 -0.79 -3.76
C ALA A 159 -39.05 -1.86 -2.69
N VAL A 160 -39.13 -3.12 -3.12
CA VAL A 160 -39.07 -4.33 -2.32
C VAL A 160 -37.99 -5.21 -2.94
N SER A 161 -36.95 -5.52 -2.17
CA SER A 161 -35.74 -6.15 -2.68
C SER A 161 -35.17 -7.16 -1.70
N ARG A 162 -34.81 -8.34 -2.21
CA ARG A 162 -34.19 -9.43 -1.45
C ARG A 162 -33.27 -10.25 -2.35
N GLU A 163 -32.16 -10.70 -1.80
CA GLU A 163 -31.27 -11.64 -2.48
C GLU A 163 -32.03 -12.90 -2.95
N ASN A 164 -31.80 -13.32 -4.20
CA ASN A 164 -32.50 -14.43 -4.88
C ASN A 164 -34.00 -14.23 -5.13
N TYR A 165 -34.51 -13.00 -5.03
CA TYR A 165 -35.86 -12.64 -5.47
C TYR A 165 -35.78 -11.56 -6.54
N LYS A 166 -36.83 -11.47 -7.36
CA LYS A 166 -36.99 -10.41 -8.33
C LYS A 166 -37.38 -9.11 -7.61
N ASP A 167 -36.56 -8.07 -7.72
CA ASP A 167 -36.90 -6.79 -7.11
C ASP A 167 -38.17 -6.21 -7.75
N THR A 168 -39.08 -5.72 -6.90
CA THR A 168 -40.38 -5.21 -7.32
C THR A 168 -40.55 -3.78 -6.82
N VAL A 169 -41.13 -2.91 -7.64
CA VAL A 169 -41.57 -1.58 -7.21
C VAL A 169 -43.08 -1.52 -7.30
N ILE A 170 -43.70 -1.06 -6.23
CA ILE A 170 -45.14 -0.94 -6.14
C ILE A 170 -45.54 0.50 -5.81
N VAL A 171 -46.76 0.82 -6.20
CA VAL A 171 -47.40 2.10 -5.93
C VAL A 171 -48.26 1.93 -4.69
N VAL A 172 -48.05 2.77 -3.69
CA VAL A 172 -48.82 2.77 -2.44
C VAL A 172 -49.47 4.13 -2.26
N HIS A 173 -50.79 4.11 -2.11
CA HIS A 173 -51.53 5.30 -1.70
C HIS A 173 -51.38 5.51 -0.20
N ARG A 174 -51.37 6.77 0.25
CA ARG A 174 -51.29 7.06 1.69
C ARG A 174 -52.69 7.22 2.28
N SER A 175 -53.19 6.16 2.92
CA SER A 175 -54.26 6.25 3.93
C SER A 175 -53.73 5.87 5.33
N LYS A 176 -54.39 6.35 6.37
CA LYS A 176 -53.92 6.20 7.77
C LYS A 176 -54.15 4.74 8.20
N GLY A 177 -53.07 3.99 8.46
CA GLY A 177 -53.15 2.59 8.90
C GLY A 177 -53.29 1.56 7.78
N GLU A 178 -52.93 1.92 6.54
CA GLU A 178 -53.01 1.02 5.40
C GLU A 178 -52.03 -0.15 5.54
N PHE A 179 -52.58 -1.37 5.51
CA PHE A 179 -51.83 -2.62 5.52
C PHE A 179 -51.61 -3.10 4.09
N VAL A 180 -50.36 -3.17 3.64
CA VAL A 180 -50.00 -3.53 2.27
C VAL A 180 -49.33 -4.91 2.25
N LYS A 181 -49.95 -5.87 1.58
CA LYS A 181 -49.36 -7.19 1.36
C LYS A 181 -48.52 -7.18 0.08
N LEU A 182 -47.26 -7.58 0.17
CA LEU A 182 -46.30 -7.61 -0.93
C LEU A 182 -45.97 -9.05 -1.32
N LEU A 183 -46.00 -9.34 -2.61
CA LEU A 183 -45.63 -10.63 -3.19
C LEU A 183 -44.26 -10.52 -3.84
N LEU A 184 -43.35 -11.43 -3.51
CA LEU A 184 -42.04 -11.52 -4.14
C LEU A 184 -41.87 -12.83 -4.93
N GLU A 185 -41.50 -12.70 -6.20
CA GLU A 185 -41.20 -13.84 -7.07
C GLU A 185 -39.76 -14.32 -6.85
N PRO A 186 -39.54 -15.60 -6.49
CA PRO A 186 -38.19 -16.14 -6.38
C PRO A 186 -37.56 -16.28 -7.78
N ILE A 187 -36.28 -15.92 -7.89
CA ILE A 187 -35.49 -16.17 -9.11
C ILE A 187 -34.61 -17.40 -8.91
N LYS A 188 -34.31 -18.14 -10.00
CA LYS A 188 -33.34 -19.24 -9.94
C LYS A 188 -32.03 -18.71 -9.35
N LYS A 189 -31.50 -19.39 -8.32
CA LYS A 189 -30.28 -19.02 -7.59
C LYS A 189 -29.15 -18.70 -8.58
N GLN A 190 -28.95 -17.44 -8.91
CA GLN A 190 -27.69 -17.00 -9.48
C GLN A 190 -26.71 -16.95 -8.31
N GLN A 191 -25.73 -17.85 -8.32
CA GLN A 191 -24.60 -17.78 -7.40
C GLN A 191 -23.86 -16.46 -7.66
N ARG A 192 -24.30 -15.37 -7.03
CA ARG A 192 -23.46 -14.19 -6.88
C ARG A 192 -22.28 -14.64 -6.04
N LYS A 193 -21.09 -14.68 -6.64
CA LYS A 193 -19.84 -14.88 -5.91
C LYS A 193 -19.81 -13.80 -4.82
N LEU A 194 -20.05 -14.20 -3.57
CA LEU A 194 -19.80 -13.37 -2.41
C LEU A 194 -18.33 -12.94 -2.51
N ILE A 195 -18.08 -11.72 -2.94
CA ILE A 195 -16.74 -11.14 -2.86
C ILE A 195 -16.44 -11.11 -1.38
N SER A 196 -15.61 -12.06 -0.93
CA SER A 196 -15.16 -12.19 0.46
C SER A 196 -14.67 -10.83 0.93
N ASP A 197 -15.47 -10.19 1.78
CA ASP A 197 -15.25 -8.83 2.24
C ASP A 197 -14.43 -8.91 3.53
N THR A 198 -13.14 -9.23 3.38
CA THR A 198 -12.17 -9.59 4.43
C THR A 198 -11.78 -8.46 5.39
N THR A 199 -12.56 -7.39 5.49
CA THR A 199 -12.34 -6.39 6.54
C THR A 199 -13.08 -6.82 7.79
N TRP A 200 -12.38 -7.52 8.71
CA TRP A 200 -12.87 -7.81 10.07
C TRP A 200 -13.50 -6.59 10.76
N ILE A 201 -13.04 -5.38 10.39
CA ILE A 201 -13.55 -4.08 10.85
C ILE A 201 -15.02 -3.86 10.47
N LYS A 202 -15.46 -4.31 9.28
CA LYS A 202 -16.87 -4.22 8.88
C LYS A 202 -17.76 -5.07 9.78
N ASP A 203 -17.21 -6.14 10.36
CA ASP A 203 -18.02 -7.03 11.19
C ASP A 203 -18.41 -6.44 12.54
N PHE A 204 -17.52 -5.64 13.11
CA PHE A 204 -17.73 -4.98 14.40
C PHE A 204 -18.46 -3.63 14.27
N TRP A 205 -18.10 -2.81 13.27
CA TRP A 205 -18.58 -1.42 13.18
C TRP A 205 -19.85 -1.23 12.34
N ILE A 206 -20.28 -2.25 11.58
CA ILE A 206 -21.48 -2.20 10.74
C ILE A 206 -22.52 -3.19 11.25
N ASN A 207 -23.71 -2.68 11.60
CA ASN A 207 -24.84 -3.49 12.06
C ASN A 207 -25.32 -4.48 10.98
N GLN A 208 -25.76 -5.67 11.39
CA GLN A 208 -26.37 -6.70 10.54
C GLN A 208 -27.53 -6.17 9.67
N ARG A 209 -28.33 -5.21 10.17
CA ARG A 209 -29.40 -4.59 9.35
C ARG A 209 -28.85 -3.89 8.11
N LEU A 210 -27.76 -3.13 8.27
CA LEU A 210 -27.08 -2.46 7.15
C LEU A 210 -26.49 -3.48 6.18
N LYS A 211 -25.82 -4.51 6.70
CA LYS A 211 -25.26 -5.59 5.86
C LYS A 211 -26.35 -6.29 5.04
N ARG A 212 -27.54 -6.51 5.60
CA ARG A 212 -28.69 -7.07 4.87
C ARG A 212 -29.16 -6.14 3.75
N HIS A 213 -29.32 -4.85 4.02
CA HIS A 213 -29.62 -3.88 2.96
C HIS A 213 -28.54 -3.87 1.87
N GLN A 214 -27.27 -4.01 2.25
CA GLN A 214 -26.17 -4.09 1.29
C GLN A 214 -26.26 -5.31 0.37
N ARG A 215 -26.66 -6.47 0.89
CA ARG A 215 -26.82 -7.69 0.07
C ARG A 215 -28.08 -7.66 -0.80
N ASN A 216 -29.18 -7.19 -0.22
CA ASN A 216 -30.48 -7.17 -0.90
C ASN A 216 -30.49 -6.16 -2.05
N ILE A 217 -30.07 -4.92 -1.80
CA ILE A 217 -30.35 -3.80 -2.70
C ILE A 217 -29.21 -3.65 -3.73
N ASN A 218 -29.55 -3.69 -5.01
CA ASN A 218 -28.63 -3.35 -6.10
C ASN A 218 -28.81 -1.88 -6.53
N LEU A 219 -28.28 -0.95 -5.73
CA LEU A 219 -28.37 0.48 -5.97
C LEU A 219 -26.96 1.10 -5.95
N SER A 220 -26.69 2.00 -6.89
CA SER A 220 -25.47 2.79 -6.94
C SER A 220 -25.83 4.17 -7.46
N GLU A 221 -25.79 5.16 -6.58
CA GLU A 221 -26.12 6.54 -6.93
C GLU A 221 -25.08 7.53 -6.46
N HIS A 222 -25.07 8.70 -7.08
CA HIS A 222 -24.15 9.77 -6.77
C HIS A 222 -24.85 10.89 -6.02
N ARG A 223 -24.30 11.31 -4.88
CA ARG A 223 -24.81 12.44 -4.08
C ARG A 223 -23.69 13.42 -3.80
N VAL A 224 -23.95 14.72 -3.89
CA VAL A 224 -22.89 15.71 -3.64
C VAL A 224 -22.42 15.68 -2.18
N PHE A 225 -23.35 15.52 -1.24
CA PHE A 225 -23.09 15.64 0.19
C PHE A 225 -23.80 14.55 0.99
N GLN A 226 -23.16 14.10 2.07
CA GLN A 226 -23.81 13.39 3.17
C GLN A 226 -23.32 13.85 4.53
N MET A 227 -24.17 13.61 5.53
CA MET A 227 -23.81 13.74 6.93
C MET A 227 -24.30 12.51 7.70
N SER A 228 -23.43 11.92 8.52
CA SER A 228 -23.77 10.78 9.38
C SER A 228 -23.27 11.00 10.81
N LEU A 229 -24.06 10.59 11.79
CA LEU A 229 -23.59 10.48 13.17
C LEU A 229 -22.82 9.16 13.31
N VAL A 230 -23.49 8.07 12.99
CA VAL A 230 -22.98 6.69 12.91
C VAL A 230 -23.66 6.00 11.73
N PRO A 231 -23.13 4.87 11.21
CA PRO A 231 -23.77 4.14 10.14
C PRO A 231 -25.23 3.80 10.47
N GLY A 232 -26.17 4.22 9.61
CA GLY A 232 -27.61 4.06 9.81
C GLY A 232 -28.34 5.30 10.36
N ILE A 233 -27.63 6.25 10.98
CA ILE A 233 -28.19 7.50 11.52
C ILE A 233 -27.54 8.69 10.79
N GLY A 234 -28.23 9.22 9.79
CA GLY A 234 -27.74 10.31 8.94
C GLY A 234 -28.63 10.61 7.75
N THR A 235 -28.13 11.38 6.79
CA THR A 235 -28.86 11.78 5.57
C THR A 235 -29.28 10.61 4.68
N ASN A 236 -28.55 9.49 4.74
CA ASN A 236 -28.81 8.29 3.95
C ASN A 236 -29.47 7.15 4.74
N GLY A 237 -29.67 7.32 6.06
CA GLY A 237 -30.27 6.31 6.93
C GLY A 237 -29.68 4.90 6.75
N PHE A 238 -30.54 3.89 6.67
CA PHE A 238 -30.15 2.49 6.48
C PHE A 238 -29.70 2.13 5.05
N LEU A 239 -29.76 3.08 4.11
CA LEU A 239 -29.22 2.92 2.75
C LEU A 239 -27.77 3.41 2.64
N THR A 240 -27.15 3.81 3.76
CA THR A 240 -25.72 4.17 3.80
C THR A 240 -24.86 3.01 3.26
N GLY A 241 -23.82 3.34 2.48
CA GLY A 241 -23.04 2.37 1.72
C GLY A 241 -23.53 2.10 0.28
N LYS A 242 -24.70 2.63 -0.13
CA LYS A 242 -25.20 2.54 -1.53
C LYS A 242 -24.92 3.76 -2.41
N PHE A 243 -24.33 4.80 -1.83
CA PHE A 243 -24.11 6.07 -2.49
C PHE A 243 -22.63 6.42 -2.52
N THR A 244 -22.20 6.93 -3.66
CA THR A 244 -20.90 7.61 -3.83
C THR A 244 -21.08 9.10 -3.59
N HIS A 245 -20.12 9.73 -2.88
CA HIS A 245 -20.23 11.15 -2.54
C HIS A 245 -19.02 11.99 -2.95
N ASN A 246 -19.23 13.28 -3.20
CA ASN A 246 -18.12 14.25 -3.27
C ASN A 246 -17.67 14.65 -1.86
N MET A 247 -18.63 14.86 -0.95
CA MET A 247 -18.37 15.30 0.42
C MET A 247 -19.11 14.42 1.42
N SER A 248 -18.41 13.99 2.46
CA SER A 248 -18.96 13.19 3.54
C SER A 248 -18.48 13.69 4.89
N LEU A 249 -19.41 14.09 5.75
CA LEU A 249 -19.12 14.48 7.14
C LEU A 249 -19.67 13.44 8.11
N ASN A 250 -18.79 12.77 8.84
CA ASN A 250 -19.13 11.70 9.77
C ASN A 250 -18.74 12.12 11.20
N ILE A 251 -19.72 12.42 12.04
CA ILE A 251 -19.46 12.96 13.40
C ILE A 251 -18.74 11.92 14.27
N ILE A 252 -19.22 10.68 14.29
CA ILE A 252 -18.52 9.55 14.94
C ILE A 252 -18.00 8.63 13.85
N GLY A 253 -18.87 8.13 12.97
CA GLY A 253 -18.51 7.07 12.04
C GLY A 253 -19.28 7.08 10.73
N GLY A 254 -18.57 6.92 9.61
CA GLY A 254 -19.14 6.88 8.27
C GLY A 254 -19.09 5.51 7.62
N PHE A 255 -20.12 5.19 6.83
CA PHE A 255 -20.10 4.05 5.91
C PHE A 255 -20.65 4.43 4.53
N THR A 256 -19.80 4.41 3.51
CA THR A 256 -20.09 4.96 2.17
C THR A 256 -19.75 3.94 1.10
N GLN A 257 -20.35 4.06 -0.09
CA GLN A 257 -19.99 3.20 -1.20
C GLN A 257 -18.64 3.63 -1.79
N GLY A 258 -18.44 4.93 -1.95
CA GLY A 258 -17.30 5.54 -2.62
C GLY A 258 -17.22 7.03 -2.33
N ILE A 259 -16.02 7.59 -2.46
CA ILE A 259 -15.78 9.03 -2.29
C ILE A 259 -15.02 9.57 -3.50
N LYS A 260 -15.47 10.69 -4.05
CA LYS A 260 -14.86 11.47 -5.15
C LYS A 260 -14.66 12.92 -4.69
N GLY A 261 -13.85 13.11 -3.66
CA GLY A 261 -13.63 14.41 -3.03
C GLY A 261 -13.11 14.23 -1.60
N VAL A 262 -13.87 14.65 -0.59
CA VAL A 262 -13.43 14.69 0.80
C VAL A 262 -14.36 13.90 1.71
N GLU A 263 -13.80 13.07 2.57
CA GLU A 263 -14.50 12.41 3.66
C GLU A 263 -13.80 12.71 4.99
N LEU A 264 -14.55 13.27 5.95
CA LEU A 264 -14.09 13.62 7.29
C LEU A 264 -14.85 12.79 8.33
N GLY A 265 -14.12 12.16 9.24
CA GLY A 265 -14.68 11.31 10.29
C GLY A 265 -14.12 11.65 11.68
N GLY A 266 -14.99 11.77 12.68
CA GLY A 266 -14.53 11.97 14.07
C GLY A 266 -13.74 10.77 14.58
N VAL A 267 -14.29 9.56 14.46
CA VAL A 267 -13.61 8.31 14.85
C VAL A 267 -13.19 7.51 13.63
N PHE A 268 -14.12 7.23 12.70
CA PHE A 268 -13.81 6.36 11.57
C PHE A 268 -14.53 6.67 10.27
N ASN A 269 -13.92 6.25 9.17
CA ASN A 269 -14.53 6.22 7.85
C ASN A 269 -14.34 4.85 7.19
N ILE A 270 -15.43 4.27 6.69
CA ILE A 270 -15.40 3.03 5.91
C ILE A 270 -16.00 3.31 4.53
N THR A 271 -15.21 3.11 3.49
CA THR A 271 -15.63 3.20 2.09
C THR A 271 -15.59 1.82 1.45
N GLU A 272 -16.73 1.32 0.99
CA GLU A 272 -16.87 -0.05 0.48
C GLU A 272 -16.08 -0.30 -0.81
N ARG A 273 -16.03 0.70 -1.70
CA ARG A 273 -15.32 0.65 -2.98
C ARG A 273 -14.07 1.52 -2.92
N MET A 274 -14.08 2.65 -3.60
CA MET A 274 -12.90 3.45 -3.87
C MET A 274 -13.00 4.84 -3.27
N LEU A 275 -11.85 5.35 -2.83
CA LEU A 275 -11.60 6.76 -2.57
C LEU A 275 -10.86 7.38 -3.75
N ARG A 276 -11.31 8.54 -4.21
CA ARG A 276 -10.60 9.45 -5.11
C ARG A 276 -10.61 10.83 -4.47
N GLY A 277 -9.54 11.19 -3.75
CA GLY A 277 -9.44 12.45 -3.01
C GLY A 277 -8.88 12.27 -1.61
N ALA A 278 -9.47 12.88 -0.60
CA ALA A 278 -8.98 12.87 0.79
C ALA A 278 -9.96 12.16 1.73
N GLN A 279 -9.43 11.33 2.63
CA GLN A 279 -10.18 10.66 3.69
C GLN A 279 -9.45 10.83 5.02
N VAL A 280 -10.09 11.48 5.99
CA VAL A 280 -9.48 11.88 7.27
C VAL A 280 -10.33 11.37 8.43
N ALA A 281 -9.72 10.66 9.38
CA ALA A 281 -10.40 10.15 10.57
C ALA A 281 -9.57 10.27 11.85
N GLY A 282 -10.22 10.45 13.00
CA GLY A 282 -9.52 10.48 14.29
C GLY A 282 -8.86 9.15 14.66
N VAL A 283 -9.44 8.00 14.29
CA VAL A 283 -8.89 6.67 14.61
C VAL A 283 -8.52 5.89 13.35
N PHE A 284 -9.47 5.60 12.45
CA PHE A 284 -9.15 4.80 11.27
C PHE A 284 -9.92 5.13 9.99
N ASN A 285 -9.27 4.86 8.86
CA ASN A 285 -9.87 4.85 7.53
C ASN A 285 -9.73 3.48 6.88
N ALA A 286 -10.78 3.01 6.20
CA ALA A 286 -10.75 1.76 5.45
C ALA A 286 -11.40 1.90 4.07
N THR A 287 -10.73 1.43 3.03
CA THR A 287 -11.27 1.30 1.66
C THR A 287 -11.25 -0.15 1.20
N GLY A 288 -12.36 -0.60 0.62
CA GLY A 288 -12.52 -1.99 0.18
C GLY A 288 -11.91 -2.30 -1.18
N HIS A 289 -11.54 -1.29 -1.98
CA HIS A 289 -10.93 -1.43 -3.30
C HIS A 289 -9.81 -0.40 -3.51
N SER A 290 -9.19 -0.48 -4.69
CA SER A 290 -8.16 0.45 -5.12
C SER A 290 -8.58 1.90 -4.99
N SER A 291 -7.69 2.73 -4.45
CA SER A 291 -7.97 4.10 -4.08
C SER A 291 -6.82 5.03 -4.43
N THR A 292 -7.12 6.31 -4.61
CA THR A 292 -6.14 7.33 -5.01
C THR A 292 -6.33 8.61 -4.21
N GLY A 293 -5.24 9.16 -3.70
CA GLY A 293 -5.21 10.46 -3.02
C GLY A 293 -4.55 10.40 -1.65
N LEU A 294 -5.22 10.94 -0.63
CA LEU A 294 -4.69 11.13 0.73
C LEU A 294 -5.56 10.38 1.76
N GLN A 295 -4.95 9.55 2.58
CA GLN A 295 -5.58 8.94 3.76
C GLN A 295 -4.83 9.38 5.03
N LEU A 296 -5.53 10.03 5.96
CA LEU A 296 -4.99 10.50 7.24
C LEU A 296 -5.78 9.91 8.40
N ALA A 297 -5.12 9.19 9.30
CA ALA A 297 -5.76 8.60 10.48
C ALA A 297 -4.91 8.77 11.74
N GLY A 298 -5.54 8.91 12.91
CA GLY A 298 -4.80 8.90 14.17
C GLY A 298 -4.13 7.55 14.45
N MET A 299 -4.72 6.43 14.02
CA MET A 299 -4.18 5.09 14.30
C MET A 299 -3.93 4.27 13.04
N VAL A 300 -4.94 4.06 12.19
CA VAL A 300 -4.87 3.06 11.10
C VAL A 300 -5.43 3.55 9.77
N ASN A 301 -4.68 3.38 8.68
CA ASN A 301 -5.24 3.41 7.32
C ASN A 301 -5.13 2.03 6.68
N ARG A 302 -6.20 1.60 6.00
CA ARG A 302 -6.22 0.36 5.24
C ARG A 302 -6.84 0.54 3.86
N THR A 303 -6.15 0.03 2.85
CA THR A 303 -6.67 -0.17 1.50
C THR A 303 -6.54 -1.63 1.13
N LYS A 304 -7.61 -2.29 0.67
CA LYS A 304 -7.56 -3.75 0.41
C LYS A 304 -6.64 -4.12 -0.75
N ASN A 305 -6.63 -3.30 -1.81
CA ASN A 305 -5.94 -3.60 -3.06
C ASN A 305 -4.78 -2.60 -3.26
N SER A 306 -4.88 -1.73 -4.28
CA SER A 306 -3.84 -0.74 -4.57
C SER A 306 -4.15 0.64 -4.01
N PHE A 307 -3.15 1.32 -3.49
CA PHE A 307 -3.25 2.72 -3.08
C PHE A 307 -2.23 3.56 -3.83
N THR A 308 -2.70 4.61 -4.50
CA THR A 308 -1.86 5.59 -5.19
C THR A 308 -1.93 6.93 -4.47
N GLY A 309 -0.82 7.39 -3.89
CA GLY A 309 -0.75 8.64 -3.15
C GLY A 309 -0.14 8.50 -1.76
N TRP A 310 -0.70 9.18 -0.76
CA TRP A 310 -0.14 9.26 0.60
C TRP A 310 -1.07 8.64 1.65
N GLN A 311 -0.56 7.66 2.41
CA GLN A 311 -1.23 7.14 3.62
C GLN A 311 -0.40 7.53 4.85
N ILE A 312 -1.01 8.26 5.79
CA ILE A 312 -0.35 8.72 7.02
C ILE A 312 -1.18 8.31 8.24
N ALA A 313 -0.57 7.55 9.15
CA ALA A 313 -1.23 7.00 10.33
C ALA A 313 -0.34 7.12 11.57
N GLY A 314 -0.92 7.27 12.76
CA GLY A 314 -0.12 7.23 13.99
C GLY A 314 0.47 5.85 14.31
N VAL A 315 -0.16 4.76 13.84
CA VAL A 315 0.31 3.40 14.15
C VAL A 315 0.54 2.57 12.89
N VAL A 316 -0.49 2.31 12.07
CA VAL A 316 -0.39 1.34 10.96
C VAL A 316 -0.92 1.89 9.63
N ASN A 317 -0.16 1.71 8.56
CA ASN A 317 -0.71 1.72 7.19
C ASN A 317 -0.62 0.32 6.56
N HIS A 318 -1.66 -0.08 5.83
CA HIS A 318 -1.69 -1.35 5.12
C HIS A 318 -2.34 -1.16 3.74
N THR A 319 -1.62 -1.57 2.69
CA THR A 319 -2.15 -1.76 1.34
C THR A 319 -1.57 -3.03 0.72
N ASP A 320 -2.17 -3.61 -0.32
CA ASP A 320 -1.52 -4.70 -1.06
C ASP A 320 -0.45 -4.16 -2.00
N THR A 321 -0.84 -3.20 -2.86
CA THR A 321 0.09 -2.48 -3.75
C THR A 321 0.15 -1.00 -3.37
N LEU A 322 1.34 -0.45 -3.20
CA LEU A 322 1.56 0.98 -2.95
C LEU A 322 2.22 1.63 -4.17
N ASN A 323 1.70 2.77 -4.61
CA ASN A 323 2.40 3.71 -5.47
C ASN A 323 2.36 5.11 -4.82
N GLY A 324 3.45 5.50 -4.16
CA GLY A 324 3.52 6.75 -3.39
C GLY A 324 4.17 6.56 -2.02
N ALA A 325 3.56 7.10 -0.96
CA ALA A 325 4.14 7.12 0.37
C ALA A 325 3.24 6.50 1.44
N GLN A 326 3.81 5.67 2.31
CA GLN A 326 3.23 5.21 3.57
C GLN A 326 4.06 5.72 4.74
N ILE A 327 3.44 6.50 5.63
CA ILE A 327 4.11 7.12 6.78
C ILE A 327 3.37 6.69 8.06
N SER A 328 4.04 5.99 8.96
CA SER A 328 3.44 5.55 10.21
C SER A 328 4.33 5.74 11.44
N GLY A 329 3.72 5.91 12.61
CA GLY A 329 4.46 5.93 13.87
C GLY A 329 4.98 4.55 14.30
N ALA A 330 4.40 3.45 13.80
CA ALA A 330 4.87 2.09 14.13
C ALA A 330 5.14 1.22 12.91
N THR A 331 4.15 0.92 12.08
CA THR A 331 4.29 -0.11 11.05
C THR A 331 3.64 0.21 9.70
N ASN A 332 4.37 0.01 8.60
CA ASN A 332 3.81 -0.05 7.26
C ASN A 332 3.85 -1.47 6.69
N PHE A 333 2.74 -1.89 6.07
CA PHE A 333 2.63 -3.17 5.36
C PHE A 333 2.26 -2.94 3.90
N ALA A 334 3.01 -3.58 3.01
CA ALA A 334 2.69 -3.72 1.59
C ALA A 334 3.12 -5.11 1.06
N ARG A 335 2.50 -5.59 -0.01
CA ARG A 335 3.05 -6.72 -0.79
C ARG A 335 4.01 -6.20 -1.85
N VAL A 336 3.63 -5.16 -2.58
CA VAL A 336 4.46 -4.50 -3.58
C VAL A 336 4.41 -3.00 -3.34
N ALA A 337 5.55 -2.31 -3.43
CA ALA A 337 5.59 -0.88 -3.26
C ALA A 337 6.53 -0.19 -4.25
N THR A 338 6.08 0.95 -4.76
CA THR A 338 6.90 1.91 -5.51
C THR A 338 6.81 3.25 -4.81
N GLY A 339 7.93 3.73 -4.27
CA GLY A 339 8.01 5.01 -3.55
C GLY A 339 8.65 4.89 -2.16
N LEU A 340 7.98 5.42 -1.13
CA LEU A 340 8.54 5.58 0.22
C LEU A 340 7.70 4.83 1.26
N GLN A 341 8.37 4.03 2.10
CA GLN A 341 7.81 3.56 3.37
C GLN A 341 8.64 4.12 4.53
N LEU A 342 8.03 4.98 5.34
CA LEU A 342 8.64 5.57 6.52
C LEU A 342 7.87 5.12 7.76
N SER A 343 8.53 4.43 8.69
CA SER A 343 7.91 3.97 9.92
C SER A 343 8.73 4.33 11.15
N GLY A 344 8.05 4.55 12.27
CA GLY A 344 8.73 4.72 13.55
C GLY A 344 9.31 3.42 14.12
N ALA A 345 8.98 2.23 13.59
CA ALA A 345 9.56 0.96 14.05
C ALA A 345 9.81 -0.08 12.95
N PHE A 346 8.78 -0.45 12.17
CA PHE A 346 8.84 -1.59 11.25
C PHE A 346 8.28 -1.27 9.84
N ASN A 347 9.00 -1.59 8.77
CA ASN A 347 8.40 -1.72 7.43
C ASN A 347 8.46 -3.19 6.99
N PHE A 348 7.32 -3.72 6.54
CA PHE A 348 7.22 -5.08 6.02
C PHE A 348 6.73 -5.08 4.58
N LEU A 349 7.48 -5.78 3.74
CA LEU A 349 7.19 -5.96 2.32
C LEU A 349 7.37 -7.41 1.89
N THR A 350 6.30 -8.05 1.39
CA THR A 350 6.32 -9.48 1.04
C THR A 350 6.59 -9.77 -0.44
N GLY A 351 6.99 -8.76 -1.22
CA GLY A 351 7.24 -8.85 -2.66
C GLY A 351 8.33 -7.88 -3.11
N ASP A 352 8.03 -7.02 -4.09
CA ASP A 352 9.02 -6.11 -4.68
C ASP A 352 8.86 -4.68 -4.17
N MET A 353 9.98 -4.05 -3.82
CA MET A 353 10.09 -2.64 -3.46
C MET A 353 10.95 -1.91 -4.47
N TYR A 354 10.41 -0.85 -5.07
CA TYR A 354 11.16 0.11 -5.87
C TYR A 354 11.15 1.46 -5.16
N GLY A 355 12.25 1.81 -4.47
CA GLY A 355 12.36 3.07 -3.74
C GLY A 355 13.06 2.94 -2.38
N ALA A 356 12.51 3.55 -1.34
CA ALA A 356 13.14 3.62 -0.02
C ALA A 356 12.25 3.08 1.13
N GLN A 357 12.83 2.25 1.99
CA GLN A 357 12.26 1.83 3.27
C GLN A 357 13.10 2.38 4.42
N LEU A 358 12.49 3.22 5.25
CA LEU A 358 13.12 3.92 6.37
C LEU A 358 12.38 3.54 7.67
N ALA A 359 13.08 2.95 8.62
CA ALA A 359 12.51 2.54 9.91
C ALA A 359 13.48 2.84 11.05
N SER A 360 13.02 3.01 12.29
CA SER A 360 13.95 3.10 13.42
C SER A 360 14.58 1.75 13.77
N CYS A 361 13.82 0.66 13.66
CA CYS A 361 14.25 -0.65 14.12
C CYS A 361 14.47 -1.62 12.96
N PHE A 362 13.43 -1.96 12.20
CA PHE A 362 13.50 -3.04 11.21
C PHE A 362 12.90 -2.69 9.85
N ASN A 363 13.61 -3.02 8.78
CA ASN A 363 13.02 -3.17 7.45
C ASN A 363 13.12 -4.62 6.99
N TYR A 364 12.02 -5.15 6.46
CA TYR A 364 11.94 -6.48 5.88
C TYR A 364 11.37 -6.40 4.47
N GLY A 365 12.06 -7.00 3.50
CA GLY A 365 11.63 -7.13 2.12
C GLY A 365 12.05 -8.45 1.50
N HIS A 366 11.45 -8.82 0.36
CA HIS A 366 11.98 -9.91 -0.46
C HIS A 366 12.93 -9.34 -1.52
N HIS A 367 12.42 -8.57 -2.48
CA HIS A 367 13.25 -7.91 -3.50
C HIS A 367 13.23 -6.41 -3.29
N ILE A 368 14.41 -5.83 -3.07
CA ILE A 368 14.57 -4.41 -2.83
C ILE A 368 15.41 -3.79 -3.94
N PHE A 369 14.82 -2.83 -4.64
CA PHE A 369 15.46 -2.00 -5.65
C PHE A 369 15.52 -0.57 -5.11
N GLY A 370 16.60 -0.22 -4.41
CA GLY A 370 16.80 1.11 -3.84
C GLY A 370 17.46 1.10 -2.46
N LEU A 371 16.86 1.83 -1.50
CA LEU A 371 17.46 2.10 -0.18
C LEU A 371 16.67 1.40 0.93
N GLN A 372 17.39 0.72 1.82
CA GLN A 372 16.89 0.27 3.12
C GLN A 372 17.73 0.88 4.23
N LEU A 373 17.10 1.64 5.13
CA LEU A 373 17.76 2.28 6.26
C LEU A 373 17.00 1.96 7.54
N SER A 374 17.69 1.34 8.50
CA SER A 374 17.18 1.16 9.86
C SER A 374 18.25 1.31 10.92
N GLY A 375 17.83 1.52 12.17
CA GLY A 375 18.76 1.55 13.30
C GLY A 375 19.29 0.16 13.65
N VAL A 376 18.45 -0.89 13.58
CA VAL A 376 18.81 -2.21 14.08
C VAL A 376 19.09 -3.19 12.95
N TYR A 377 18.08 -3.49 12.12
CA TYR A 377 18.18 -4.62 11.20
C TYR A 377 17.46 -4.40 9.87
N ASN A 378 18.19 -4.60 8.78
CA ASN A 378 17.62 -4.68 7.44
C ASN A 378 17.71 -6.10 6.90
N HIS A 379 16.62 -6.56 6.28
CA HIS A 379 16.55 -7.82 5.56
C HIS A 379 16.02 -7.64 4.14
N ALA A 380 16.68 -8.29 3.18
CA ALA A 380 16.17 -8.54 1.85
C ALA A 380 16.58 -9.93 1.37
N ASP A 381 15.76 -10.64 0.60
CA ASP A 381 16.24 -11.83 -0.11
C ASP A 381 17.23 -11.41 -1.20
N THR A 382 16.85 -10.42 -2.01
CA THR A 382 17.73 -9.82 -3.03
C THR A 382 17.72 -8.30 -2.91
N LEU A 383 18.91 -7.70 -2.87
CA LEU A 383 19.10 -6.25 -2.81
C LEU A 383 19.81 -5.75 -4.06
N TYR A 384 19.17 -4.82 -4.78
CA TYR A 384 19.77 -3.94 -5.77
C TYR A 384 19.81 -2.52 -5.22
N GLY A 385 20.92 -2.11 -4.60
CA GLY A 385 21.06 -0.77 -4.01
C GLY A 385 21.83 -0.72 -2.69
N VAL A 386 21.31 0.01 -1.70
CA VAL A 386 22.04 0.30 -0.45
C VAL A 386 21.25 -0.15 0.77
N GLN A 387 21.93 -0.81 1.70
CA GLN A 387 21.42 -1.19 3.01
C GLN A 387 22.29 -0.57 4.11
N LEU A 388 21.68 0.20 5.01
CA LEU A 388 22.35 0.86 6.14
C LEU A 388 21.63 0.52 7.45
N SER A 389 22.29 -0.21 8.35
CA SER A 389 21.81 -0.52 9.71
C SER A 389 22.91 -1.14 10.56
N THR A 390 22.66 -1.41 11.86
CA THR A 390 23.65 -2.16 12.65
C THR A 390 23.88 -3.57 12.11
N ILE A 391 22.83 -4.22 11.60
CA ILE A 391 22.89 -5.59 11.05
C ILE A 391 22.16 -5.63 9.71
N ASN A 392 22.89 -5.80 8.62
CA ASN A 392 22.29 -5.99 7.29
C ASN A 392 22.37 -7.45 6.86
N ARG A 393 21.27 -8.01 6.34
CA ARG A 393 21.23 -9.38 5.83
C ARG A 393 20.61 -9.46 4.44
N THR A 394 21.32 -10.11 3.52
CA THR A 394 20.84 -10.46 2.18
C THR A 394 21.11 -11.92 1.82
N GLN A 395 20.33 -12.48 0.89
CA GLN A 395 20.77 -13.70 0.20
C GLN A 395 21.67 -13.32 -0.99
N ASN A 396 21.17 -12.45 -1.89
CA ASN A 396 21.93 -11.97 -3.05
C ASN A 396 22.12 -10.46 -2.97
N LEU A 397 23.38 -10.02 -2.93
CA LEU A 397 23.76 -8.61 -2.87
C LEU A 397 24.24 -8.09 -4.24
N HIS A 398 23.52 -7.09 -4.75
CA HIS A 398 23.90 -6.26 -5.90
C HIS A 398 23.98 -4.78 -5.46
N GLY A 399 24.96 -4.45 -4.64
CA GLY A 399 25.12 -3.10 -4.10
C GLY A 399 25.96 -3.03 -2.85
N VAL A 400 25.61 -2.13 -1.93
CA VAL A 400 26.44 -1.83 -0.76
C VAL A 400 25.67 -2.08 0.54
N GLN A 401 26.26 -2.85 1.44
CA GLN A 401 25.83 -2.93 2.83
C GLN A 401 26.79 -2.14 3.72
N VAL A 402 26.24 -1.31 4.62
CA VAL A 402 27.02 -0.56 5.63
C VAL A 402 26.43 -0.84 7.00
N GLY A 403 27.24 -1.39 7.91
CA GLY A 403 26.78 -1.78 9.23
C GLY A 403 27.88 -2.31 10.12
N ILE A 404 27.56 -2.64 11.37
CA ILE A 404 28.50 -3.32 12.26
C ILE A 404 28.69 -4.77 11.77
N VAL A 405 27.56 -5.42 11.43
CA VAL A 405 27.51 -6.77 10.91
C VAL A 405 26.79 -6.77 9.56
N ASN A 406 27.45 -7.27 8.52
CA ASN A 406 26.88 -7.46 7.20
C ASN A 406 26.93 -8.93 6.83
N ILE A 407 25.82 -9.48 6.35
CA ILE A 407 25.69 -10.89 6.01
C ILE A 407 25.07 -10.98 4.62
N ALA A 408 25.75 -11.66 3.70
CA ALA A 408 25.24 -11.93 2.36
C ALA A 408 25.51 -13.38 1.98
N LYS A 409 24.51 -14.17 1.57
CA LYS A 409 24.82 -15.54 1.08
C LYS A 409 25.70 -15.49 -0.17
N LYS A 410 25.54 -14.50 -1.05
CA LYS A 410 26.38 -14.26 -2.22
C LYS A 410 26.46 -12.77 -2.52
N VAL A 411 27.67 -12.28 -2.76
CA VAL A 411 27.92 -10.93 -3.26
C VAL A 411 28.15 -11.01 -4.76
N GLU A 412 27.12 -10.69 -5.54
CA GLU A 412 27.19 -10.75 -7.01
C GLU A 412 27.87 -9.50 -7.57
N GLN A 413 27.51 -8.33 -7.02
CA GLN A 413 28.07 -7.04 -7.40
C GLN A 413 28.08 -6.13 -6.17
N GLY A 414 29.17 -5.37 -5.98
CA GLY A 414 29.30 -4.42 -4.88
C GLY A 414 30.04 -4.97 -3.67
N THR A 415 29.74 -4.44 -2.48
CA THR A 415 30.60 -4.62 -1.30
C THR A 415 29.87 -4.53 0.04
N MET A 416 30.53 -5.00 1.11
CA MET A 416 30.09 -4.89 2.49
C MET A 416 31.12 -4.08 3.28
N ILE A 417 30.66 -3.05 3.99
CA ILE A 417 31.49 -2.18 4.82
C ILE A 417 31.02 -2.33 6.26
N GLY A 418 31.82 -3.01 7.06
CA GLY A 418 31.51 -3.26 8.46
C GLY A 418 32.65 -3.89 9.23
N ILE A 419 32.47 -4.04 10.54
CA ILE A 419 33.43 -4.72 11.41
C ILE A 419 33.44 -6.21 11.05
N ILE A 420 32.26 -6.81 10.93
CA ILE A 420 32.08 -8.22 10.59
C ILE A 420 31.27 -8.28 9.29
N ASN A 421 31.86 -8.84 8.24
CA ASN A 421 31.25 -9.04 6.94
C ASN A 421 31.36 -10.53 6.59
N VAL A 422 30.21 -11.20 6.46
CA VAL A 422 30.12 -12.64 6.21
C VAL A 422 29.51 -12.90 4.84
N ALA A 423 30.20 -13.65 4.00
CA ALA A 423 29.69 -14.08 2.69
C ALA A 423 30.22 -15.44 2.22
N LYS A 424 29.58 -16.01 1.19
CA LYS A 424 30.18 -17.17 0.49
C LYS A 424 31.47 -16.73 -0.22
N ASP A 425 32.52 -17.55 -0.12
CA ASP A 425 33.88 -17.23 -0.58
C ASP A 425 34.47 -16.00 0.12
N GLU A 426 34.26 -15.90 1.44
CA GLU A 426 34.73 -14.83 2.30
C GLU A 426 36.22 -14.88 2.64
N VAL A 427 36.72 -13.72 3.03
CA VAL A 427 37.90 -13.56 3.88
C VAL A 427 37.36 -13.34 5.28
N LEU A 428 37.53 -14.33 6.16
CA LEU A 428 37.25 -14.21 7.59
C LEU A 428 38.43 -14.81 8.35
N THR A 429 39.45 -14.01 8.57
CA THR A 429 40.78 -14.51 8.98
C THR A 429 41.41 -13.66 10.06
N PHE A 430 42.23 -14.30 10.89
CA PHE A 430 43.15 -13.61 11.79
C PHE A 430 44.58 -13.68 11.24
N GLU A 431 45.31 -12.57 11.29
CA GLU A 431 46.71 -12.50 10.89
C GLU A 431 47.59 -12.12 12.08
N LEU A 432 48.61 -12.93 12.33
CA LEU A 432 49.71 -12.61 13.24
C LEU A 432 50.92 -12.22 12.39
N SER A 433 51.42 -10.99 12.55
CA SER A 433 52.49 -10.48 11.69
C SER A 433 53.50 -9.59 12.42
N SER A 434 54.66 -9.42 11.80
CA SER A 434 55.71 -8.47 12.19
C SER A 434 56.01 -7.56 11.01
N ASN A 435 56.23 -6.26 11.28
CA ASN A 435 56.64 -5.28 10.30
C ASN A 435 57.70 -4.33 10.89
N ASP A 436 58.19 -3.40 10.06
CA ASP A 436 59.24 -2.44 10.42
C ASP A 436 58.79 -1.34 11.41
N VAL A 437 57.48 -1.17 11.62
CA VAL A 437 56.90 -0.23 12.60
C VAL A 437 56.64 -0.93 13.94
N THR A 438 55.80 -1.96 13.95
CA THR A 438 55.38 -2.74 15.13
C THR A 438 55.81 -4.20 14.99
N ARG A 439 56.48 -4.73 16.03
CA ARG A 439 57.06 -6.08 16.05
C ARG A 439 56.00 -7.18 16.12
N TYR A 440 54.96 -6.98 16.92
CA TYR A 440 53.88 -7.94 17.09
C TYR A 440 52.56 -7.29 16.67
N ASN A 441 51.88 -7.88 15.69
CA ASN A 441 50.63 -7.36 15.16
C ASN A 441 49.57 -8.45 15.13
N LEU A 442 48.34 -8.06 15.44
CA LEU A 442 47.14 -8.85 15.27
C LEU A 442 46.21 -8.09 14.34
N SER A 443 45.79 -8.73 13.25
CA SER A 443 44.80 -8.19 12.33
C SER A 443 43.63 -9.13 12.18
N PHE A 444 42.43 -8.57 12.10
CA PHE A 444 41.19 -9.25 11.75
C PHE A 444 40.74 -8.73 10.39
N LYS A 445 40.51 -9.65 9.45
CA LYS A 445 40.03 -9.33 8.09
C LYS A 445 38.69 -9.98 7.86
N SER A 446 37.71 -9.21 7.36
CA SER A 446 36.34 -9.68 7.18
C SER A 446 35.68 -9.10 5.92
N GLY A 447 35.23 -9.94 4.99
CA GLY A 447 34.49 -9.53 3.79
C GLY A 447 34.59 -10.49 2.62
N ALA A 448 34.34 -9.99 1.41
CA ALA A 448 34.50 -10.77 0.18
C ALA A 448 35.96 -10.72 -0.30
N LYS A 449 36.40 -11.70 -1.08
CA LYS A 449 37.78 -11.69 -1.64
C LYS A 449 38.09 -10.41 -2.41
N HIS A 450 37.16 -9.90 -3.23
CA HIS A 450 37.38 -8.67 -3.98
C HIS A 450 37.37 -7.40 -3.12
N PHE A 451 36.79 -7.45 -1.91
CA PHE A 451 36.81 -6.35 -0.94
C PHE A 451 36.52 -6.85 0.47
N TYR A 452 37.46 -6.62 1.39
CA TYR A 452 37.29 -6.87 2.82
C TYR A 452 37.70 -5.68 3.67
N THR A 453 37.17 -5.60 4.89
CA THR A 453 37.61 -4.66 5.90
C THR A 453 38.72 -5.27 6.75
N ILE A 454 39.59 -4.40 7.26
CA ILE A 454 40.73 -4.77 8.10
C ILE A 454 40.61 -3.98 9.41
N LEU A 455 40.74 -4.68 10.53
CA LEU A 455 41.02 -4.09 11.83
C LEU A 455 42.35 -4.63 12.32
N SER A 456 43.22 -3.77 12.82
CA SER A 456 44.59 -4.16 13.13
C SER A 456 45.10 -3.40 14.34
N THR A 457 45.81 -4.11 15.22
CA THR A 457 46.54 -3.54 16.33
C THR A 457 47.94 -4.13 16.39
N GLY A 458 48.90 -3.36 16.89
CA GLY A 458 50.27 -3.84 17.03
C GLY A 458 51.05 -3.10 18.09
N ILE A 459 52.13 -3.73 18.56
CA ILE A 459 53.04 -3.22 19.58
C ILE A 459 54.50 -3.42 19.16
N HIS A 460 55.34 -2.46 19.52
CA HIS A 460 56.79 -2.59 19.49
C HIS A 460 57.32 -2.41 20.91
N ASP A 461 57.74 -3.52 21.50
CA ASP A 461 58.29 -3.59 22.86
C ASP A 461 59.50 -2.66 23.06
N GLN A 462 60.46 -2.69 22.15
CA GLN A 462 61.72 -1.93 22.27
C GLN A 462 61.61 -0.44 21.91
N LYS A 463 60.63 -0.06 21.08
CA LYS A 463 60.39 1.34 20.70
C LYS A 463 59.34 2.00 21.62
N GLU A 464 58.75 1.24 22.54
CA GLU A 464 57.67 1.66 23.45
C GLU A 464 56.50 2.30 22.71
N ILE A 465 56.08 1.68 21.59
CA ILE A 465 54.96 2.17 20.77
C ILE A 465 53.88 1.09 20.65
N TRP A 466 52.62 1.52 20.63
CA TRP A 466 51.51 0.68 20.21
C TRP A 466 50.64 1.42 19.20
N GLY A 467 49.87 0.69 18.42
CA GLY A 467 48.99 1.28 17.42
C GLY A 467 47.74 0.47 17.18
N ALA A 468 46.72 1.17 16.71
CA ALA A 468 45.47 0.60 16.27
C ALA A 468 45.04 1.28 14.97
N GLY A 469 44.42 0.54 14.08
CA GLY A 469 44.06 1.03 12.77
C GLY A 469 43.07 0.13 12.07
N GLY A 470 42.66 0.59 10.90
CA GLY A 470 41.80 -0.18 10.04
C GLY A 470 41.98 0.22 8.59
N GLY A 471 41.28 -0.49 7.71
CA GLY A 471 41.41 -0.25 6.29
C GLY A 471 40.59 -1.21 5.46
N PHE A 472 40.97 -1.27 4.20
CA PHE A 472 40.33 -2.10 3.19
C PHE A 472 41.40 -2.85 2.41
N GLY A 473 41.05 -4.03 1.93
CA GLY A 473 41.94 -4.79 1.07
C GLY A 473 41.20 -5.61 0.05
N THR A 474 41.98 -6.18 -0.86
CA THR A 474 41.51 -7.10 -1.89
C THR A 474 42.46 -8.30 -1.96
N ASP A 475 41.88 -9.49 -2.13
CA ASP A 475 42.55 -10.77 -2.24
C ASP A 475 42.40 -11.30 -3.67
N ILE A 476 43.54 -11.51 -4.33
CA ILE A 476 43.63 -11.99 -5.71
C ILE A 476 44.14 -13.44 -5.64
N PRO A 477 43.24 -14.43 -5.76
CA PRO A 477 43.61 -15.84 -5.61
C PRO A 477 44.43 -16.33 -6.81
N LEU A 478 45.61 -16.91 -6.56
CA LEU A 478 46.54 -17.44 -7.58
C LEU A 478 47.11 -18.81 -7.15
N LYS A 479 46.33 -19.88 -7.20
CA LYS A 479 46.73 -21.19 -6.61
C LYS A 479 48.14 -21.65 -7.03
N PRO A 480 49.03 -22.04 -6.08
CA PRO A 480 48.82 -22.16 -4.62
C PRO A 480 49.02 -20.86 -3.80
N PHE A 481 49.33 -19.76 -4.47
CA PHE A 481 49.56 -18.44 -3.89
C PHE A 481 48.29 -17.58 -3.85
N TYR A 482 48.40 -16.42 -3.21
CA TYR A 482 47.48 -15.31 -3.37
C TYR A 482 48.26 -14.00 -3.28
N LEU A 483 47.72 -12.93 -3.86
CA LEU A 483 48.25 -11.59 -3.73
C LEU A 483 47.23 -10.72 -3.01
N THR A 484 47.69 -9.86 -2.11
CA THR A 484 46.83 -8.83 -1.50
C THR A 484 47.34 -7.43 -1.77
N VAL A 485 46.37 -6.51 -1.89
CA VAL A 485 46.63 -5.07 -1.82
C VAL A 485 45.80 -4.52 -0.66
N ASP A 486 46.49 -4.01 0.36
CA ASP A 486 45.87 -3.52 1.60
C ASP A 486 46.12 -2.02 1.75
N LEU A 487 45.05 -1.23 1.85
CA LEU A 487 45.11 0.18 2.21
C LEU A 487 44.65 0.33 3.66
N THR A 488 45.56 0.69 4.56
CA THR A 488 45.26 0.83 5.99
C THR A 488 45.69 2.19 6.53
N ALA A 489 45.11 2.62 7.63
CA ALA A 489 45.58 3.76 8.39
C ALA A 489 45.64 3.38 9.87
N HIS A 490 46.80 3.58 10.48
CA HIS A 490 47.03 3.30 11.89
C HIS A 490 47.33 4.59 12.64
N THR A 491 46.78 4.68 13.85
CA THR A 491 47.18 5.67 14.84
C THR A 491 48.20 5.03 15.77
N LEU A 492 49.36 5.67 15.94
CA LEU A 492 50.42 5.21 16.83
C LEU A 492 50.47 6.07 18.10
N PHE A 493 50.76 5.42 19.22
CA PHE A 493 50.75 5.97 20.57
C PHE A 493 51.98 5.50 21.34
N LYS A 494 52.39 6.29 22.35
CA LYS A 494 53.41 5.87 23.31
C LYS A 494 52.87 4.85 24.28
N LEU A 495 53.68 3.86 24.62
CA LEU A 495 53.39 2.94 25.71
C LEU A 495 53.55 3.69 27.04
N ASN A 496 52.62 3.48 27.98
CA ASN A 496 52.66 4.02 29.36
C ASN A 496 52.63 5.55 29.53
N GLU A 497 52.32 6.32 28.49
CA GLU A 497 52.13 7.76 28.58
C GLU A 497 50.81 8.21 27.96
N LYS A 498 50.18 9.24 28.55
CA LYS A 498 49.04 9.92 27.93
C LYS A 498 49.56 10.79 26.78
N THR A 499 49.51 10.26 25.56
CA THR A 499 49.92 11.02 24.37
C THR A 499 48.86 12.07 24.02
N SER A 500 49.27 13.33 23.90
CA SER A 500 48.40 14.47 23.51
C SER A 500 48.23 14.60 21.98
N HIS A 501 49.18 14.06 21.22
CA HIS A 501 49.26 14.20 19.76
C HIS A 501 49.52 12.83 19.10
N PRO A 502 48.49 12.16 18.56
CA PRO A 502 48.66 10.86 17.92
C PRO A 502 49.36 10.97 16.56
N ILE A 503 50.18 9.96 16.22
CA ILE A 503 50.83 9.86 14.90
C ILE A 503 49.92 9.09 13.95
N LEU A 504 49.64 9.65 12.78
CA LEU A 504 48.89 8.97 11.73
C LEU A 504 49.85 8.30 10.76
N ASN A 505 49.64 7.01 10.51
CA ASN A 505 50.46 6.21 9.59
C ASN A 505 49.59 5.49 8.55
N PRO A 506 49.20 6.14 7.44
CA PRO A 506 48.60 5.47 6.30
C PRO A 506 49.59 4.53 5.62
N ARG A 507 49.14 3.36 5.19
CA ARG A 507 49.95 2.29 4.63
C ARG A 507 49.29 1.71 3.38
N LEU A 508 50.10 1.45 2.36
CA LEU A 508 49.72 0.68 1.19
C LEU A 508 50.60 -0.57 1.12
N GLY A 509 50.03 -1.73 1.46
CA GLY A 509 50.71 -3.01 1.47
C GLY A 509 50.47 -3.80 0.19
N PHE A 510 51.53 -4.43 -0.33
CA PHE A 510 51.45 -5.40 -1.41
C PHE A 510 52.05 -6.72 -0.87
N THR A 511 51.23 -7.74 -0.64
CA THR A 511 51.72 -9.00 -0.07
C THR A 511 51.47 -10.19 -0.98
N ALA A 512 52.38 -11.16 -0.94
CA ALA A 512 52.18 -12.47 -1.52
C ALA A 512 52.10 -13.49 -0.39
N GLY A 513 51.13 -14.40 -0.48
CA GLY A 513 50.98 -15.49 0.47
C GLY A 513 51.01 -16.86 -0.19
N LEU A 514 51.46 -17.86 0.56
CA LEU A 514 51.52 -19.27 0.20
C LEU A 514 50.63 -20.06 1.16
N THR A 515 49.64 -20.76 0.61
CA THR A 515 48.75 -21.65 1.39
C THR A 515 49.51 -22.93 1.73
N ILE A 516 49.68 -23.21 3.03
CA ILE A 516 50.40 -24.41 3.51
C ILE A 516 49.37 -25.51 3.81
N PHE A 517 48.34 -25.17 4.58
CA PHE A 517 47.18 -26.01 4.89
C PHE A 517 45.92 -25.25 4.52
N ASP A 518 44.77 -25.93 4.45
CA ASP A 518 43.50 -25.32 4.03
C ASP A 518 43.12 -24.07 4.85
N ASP A 519 43.52 -24.03 6.13
CA ASP A 519 43.25 -22.93 7.07
C ASP A 519 44.52 -22.16 7.52
N VAL A 520 45.69 -22.40 6.91
CA VAL A 520 46.95 -21.75 7.34
C VAL A 520 47.79 -21.34 6.14
N SER A 521 48.10 -20.05 6.06
CA SER A 521 49.05 -19.51 5.07
C SER A 521 50.12 -18.64 5.70
N ILE A 522 51.29 -18.61 5.04
CA ILE A 522 52.34 -17.63 5.34
C ILE A 522 52.29 -16.52 4.29
N PHE A 523 52.59 -15.29 4.67
CA PHE A 523 52.62 -14.17 3.73
C PHE A 523 53.76 -13.21 4.04
N GLY A 524 54.15 -12.44 3.02
CA GLY A 524 55.02 -11.30 3.20
C GLY A 524 55.09 -10.42 1.96
N GLY A 525 55.62 -9.21 2.13
CA GLY A 525 55.80 -8.27 1.03
C GLY A 525 56.11 -6.84 1.47
N PRO A 526 56.36 -5.95 0.50
CA PRO A 526 56.64 -4.55 0.77
C PRO A 526 55.40 -3.78 1.23
N VAL A 527 55.62 -2.77 2.06
CA VAL A 527 54.59 -1.83 2.51
C VAL A 527 55.10 -0.41 2.30
N VAL A 528 54.32 0.44 1.63
CA VAL A 528 54.62 1.87 1.55
C VAL A 528 53.94 2.56 2.72
N HIS A 529 54.73 3.25 3.54
CA HIS A 529 54.24 4.02 4.66
C HIS A 529 54.25 5.51 4.34
N TYR A 530 53.18 6.18 4.72
CA TYR A 530 53.18 7.62 4.95
C TYR A 530 53.02 7.85 6.45
N MET A 531 53.74 8.80 7.00
CA MET A 531 53.59 9.20 8.40
C MET A 531 53.40 10.70 8.48
N TYR A 532 52.40 11.07 9.27
CA TYR A 532 52.11 12.43 9.68
C TYR A 532 52.19 12.50 11.20
N ASN A 533 53.09 13.34 11.69
CA ASN A 533 53.21 13.68 13.10
C ASN A 533 53.07 15.20 13.26
N ALA A 534 52.20 15.64 14.17
CA ALA A 534 51.94 17.05 14.43
C ALA A 534 52.75 17.62 15.60
N ASP A 535 53.53 16.78 16.30
CA ASP A 535 54.39 17.19 17.41
C ASP A 535 55.63 16.28 17.46
N THR A 536 56.76 16.80 16.99
CA THR A 536 58.05 16.09 16.96
C THR A 536 58.74 16.01 18.32
N ASP A 537 58.43 16.92 19.24
CA ASP A 537 59.18 17.09 20.48
C ASP A 537 58.76 16.11 21.56
N THR A 538 57.50 15.66 21.55
CA THR A 538 56.98 14.74 22.58
C THR A 538 57.22 13.27 22.29
N PHE A 539 57.66 12.88 21.08
CA PHE A 539 57.83 11.48 20.70
C PHE A 539 59.11 11.17 19.90
N PRO A 540 60.29 11.12 20.55
CA PRO A 540 61.58 10.86 19.88
C PRO A 540 61.67 9.53 19.14
N ALA A 541 60.84 8.55 19.51
CA ALA A 541 60.76 7.25 18.84
C ALA A 541 60.27 7.36 17.38
N VAL A 542 59.62 8.46 16.98
CA VAL A 542 59.26 8.75 15.57
C VAL A 542 60.49 8.74 14.66
N HIS A 543 61.62 9.30 15.11
CA HIS A 543 62.84 9.34 14.30
C HIS A 543 63.40 7.93 14.03
N LYS A 544 63.07 6.95 14.88
CA LYS A 544 63.45 5.53 14.74
C LYS A 544 62.51 4.74 13.83
N LEU A 545 61.46 5.35 13.28
CA LEU A 545 60.55 4.73 12.31
C LEU A 545 61.01 5.08 10.90
N GLY A 546 61.13 4.08 10.01
CA GLY A 546 61.58 4.31 8.64
C GLY A 546 62.98 4.92 8.54
N GLU A 547 63.99 4.28 9.15
CA GLU A 547 65.38 4.79 9.21
C GLU A 547 65.97 5.11 7.81
N ASN A 548 65.48 4.46 6.76
CA ASN A 548 65.81 4.74 5.35
C ASN A 548 64.66 5.45 4.61
N ALA A 549 64.22 6.61 5.11
CA ALA A 549 63.15 7.37 4.47
C ALA A 549 63.53 7.80 3.05
N SER A 550 62.65 7.54 2.08
CA SER A 550 62.79 8.06 0.72
C SER A 550 62.47 9.55 0.65
N PHE A 551 61.63 10.03 1.57
CA PHE A 551 61.31 11.44 1.74
C PHE A 551 61.05 11.74 3.23
N SER A 552 61.65 12.81 3.73
CA SER A 552 61.43 13.33 5.09
C SER A 552 61.43 14.85 5.02
N HIS A 553 60.37 15.48 5.51
CA HIS A 553 60.24 16.94 5.54
C HIS A 553 59.64 17.37 6.88
N GLU A 554 60.32 18.31 7.52
CA GLU A 554 59.94 18.89 8.81
C GLU A 554 59.68 20.39 8.60
N VAL A 555 58.52 20.87 9.04
CA VAL A 555 58.13 22.30 8.98
C VAL A 555 57.55 22.68 10.35
N GLY A 556 58.35 23.37 11.16
CA GLY A 556 58.03 23.57 12.58
C GLY A 556 57.94 22.23 13.30
N ASP A 557 56.88 22.04 14.08
CA ASP A 557 56.66 20.82 14.88
C ASP A 557 55.99 19.68 14.07
N ILE A 558 55.74 19.91 12.77
CA ILE A 558 55.08 18.95 11.88
C ILE A 558 56.13 18.17 11.09
N MET A 559 56.03 16.84 11.15
CA MET A 559 56.87 15.93 10.38
C MET A 559 56.05 15.09 9.40
N HIS A 560 56.50 15.06 8.16
CA HIS A 560 56.02 14.18 7.11
C HIS A 560 57.13 13.21 6.69
N LYS A 561 56.83 11.91 6.67
CA LYS A 561 57.80 10.89 6.27
C LYS A 561 57.19 9.85 5.34
N TRP A 562 57.94 9.45 4.32
CA TRP A 562 57.59 8.34 3.43
C TRP A 562 58.74 7.35 3.34
N TRP A 563 58.44 6.07 3.42
CA TRP A 563 59.42 5.01 3.25
C TRP A 563 58.79 3.71 2.75
N ALA A 564 59.64 2.85 2.19
CA ALA A 564 59.30 1.46 1.91
C ALA A 564 59.73 0.59 3.10
N GLY A 565 58.75 -0.10 3.69
CA GLY A 565 58.89 -1.07 4.76
C GLY A 565 58.56 -2.48 4.29
N TYR A 566 58.32 -3.38 5.25
CA TYR A 566 58.02 -4.78 4.97
C TYR A 566 57.02 -5.32 5.99
N THR A 567 56.29 -6.37 5.60
CA THR A 567 55.50 -7.18 6.52
C THR A 567 55.71 -8.66 6.22
N PHE A 568 55.71 -9.49 7.26
CA PHE A 568 55.65 -10.94 7.15
C PHE A 568 54.82 -11.52 8.29
N GLY A 569 54.12 -12.62 8.03
CA GLY A 569 53.23 -13.20 9.02
C GLY A 569 52.59 -14.51 8.63
N ILE A 570 51.70 -14.96 9.51
CA ILE A 570 50.85 -16.13 9.35
C ILE A 570 49.39 -15.65 9.33
N ARG A 571 48.60 -16.19 8.41
CA ARG A 571 47.15 -16.03 8.34
C ARG A 571 46.49 -17.35 8.73
N LEU A 572 45.48 -17.24 9.58
CA LEU A 572 44.68 -18.30 10.18
C LEU A 572 43.20 -18.11 9.88
#